data_AF-A0A1V5C2F0-F1
#
_entry.id   AF-A0A1V5C2F0-F1
#
_cell.length_a   1.000
_cell.length_b   1.000
_cell.length_c   1.000
_cell.angle_alpha   90.00
_cell.angle_beta   90.00
_cell.angle_gamma   90.00
#
_symmetry.space_group_name_H-M   'P 1'
#
loop_
_entity.id
_entity.type
_entity.pdbx_description
1 polymer ?
#
loop_
_entity_poly.entity_id
_entity_poly.type
_entity_poly.pdbx_seq_one_letter_code
_entity_poly.pdbx_strand_id
1 'polypeptide(L)'
;MPSNAFAEVLICVSGSTPQIVTETIYGLAMQNPPVQADEIYIITTSFGKRQIEETLVKKGILNRLTGEYGLHGPAIKQSSFVIIKDHEGNEIDDIRTEEENSLTGDLIASLVRTLAQDSGTRLHCCLAGGRKTMSFYLGAALQLFGRPWDKLYHVLVTPEFESRPEFFYKPRENKVIEWKMQDGSTKRLNTDDSEVILTELPFIRLWNKLELQGKSFGELVAEGQAELDTAIVQPDLAVNLTERTVRIGAHVIEMVPVQLMLYLAFLRQKAERCTRPEQPYCNDCTDCFVTLGEMVTNQALARMGTDYEAIYGGSPGKAGELLEHWKGNDGIRVIRQNRSKINGAIREALSNTPLASRYIIDSIKRYGDTRYGVRAEKGKIEIRIR
;
A
#
# COMPACT_ATOMS: atom_id res chain seq x y z
N MET A 1 18.69 -10.45 -24.64
CA MET A 1 17.51 -9.71 -24.17
C MET A 1 17.51 -9.78 -22.66
N PRO A 2 17.30 -8.68 -21.92
CA PRO A 2 17.21 -8.79 -20.47
C PRO A 2 16.04 -9.73 -20.18
N SER A 3 16.27 -10.78 -19.40
CA SER A 3 15.24 -11.71 -18.97
C SER A 3 14.16 -10.89 -18.27
N ASN A 4 12.97 -10.78 -18.87
CA ASN A 4 11.88 -10.07 -18.22
C ASN A 4 11.61 -10.79 -16.89
N ALA A 5 11.70 -10.06 -15.79
CA ALA A 5 11.55 -10.65 -14.45
C ALA A 5 10.11 -11.14 -14.19
N PHE A 6 9.15 -10.65 -14.99
CA PHE A 6 7.73 -10.99 -14.91
C PHE A 6 7.16 -11.18 -16.31
N ALA A 7 6.12 -12.00 -16.42
CA ALA A 7 5.16 -11.93 -17.52
C ALA A 7 4.24 -10.72 -17.29
N GLU A 8 4.16 -9.82 -18.27
CA GLU A 8 3.43 -8.55 -18.14
C GLU A 8 1.98 -8.77 -18.61
N VAL A 9 1.01 -8.65 -17.69
CA VAL A 9 -0.40 -8.92 -17.95
C VAL A 9 -1.20 -7.63 -17.92
N LEU A 10 -1.80 -7.25 -19.05
CA LEU A 10 -2.66 -6.06 -19.14
C LEU A 10 -4.11 -6.42 -18.81
N ILE A 11 -4.72 -5.68 -17.89
CA ILE A 11 -6.14 -5.79 -17.56
C ILE A 11 -6.81 -4.45 -17.87
N CYS A 12 -7.78 -4.45 -18.78
CA CYS A 12 -8.53 -3.25 -19.14
C CYS A 12 -10.02 -3.44 -18.86
N VAL A 13 -10.67 -2.44 -18.28
CA VAL A 13 -12.12 -2.30 -18.37
C VAL A 13 -12.46 -1.51 -19.63
N SER A 14 -13.39 -2.02 -20.46
CA SER A 14 -13.77 -1.36 -21.71
C SER A 14 -15.28 -1.37 -21.93
N GLY A 15 -15.80 -0.24 -22.39
CA GLY A 15 -17.20 -0.06 -22.77
C GLY A 15 -17.36 0.07 -24.28
N SER A 16 -18.07 1.11 -24.71
CA SER A 16 -18.32 1.43 -26.12
C SER A 16 -17.15 2.04 -26.87
N THR A 17 -16.02 2.31 -26.19
CA THR A 17 -14.86 3.04 -26.74
C THR A 17 -13.63 2.11 -26.75
N PRO A 18 -13.44 1.28 -27.80
CA PRO A 18 -12.30 0.37 -27.93
C PRO A 18 -10.92 1.04 -27.91
N GLN A 19 -10.85 2.33 -28.24
CA GLN A 19 -9.62 3.14 -28.32
C GLN A 19 -8.80 3.04 -27.04
N ILE A 20 -9.46 2.97 -25.88
CA ILE A 20 -8.80 2.89 -24.56
C ILE A 20 -7.82 1.72 -24.48
N VAL A 21 -8.12 0.61 -25.16
CA VAL A 21 -7.22 -0.56 -25.21
C VAL A 21 -5.93 -0.21 -25.94
N THR A 22 -6.01 0.40 -27.13
CA THR A 22 -4.84 0.78 -27.93
C THR A 22 -4.08 1.95 -27.34
N GLU A 23 -4.77 2.93 -26.77
CA GLU A 23 -4.17 4.05 -26.03
C GLU A 23 -3.37 3.55 -24.83
N THR A 24 -3.90 2.56 -24.10
CA THR A 24 -3.19 1.95 -22.96
C THR A 24 -1.97 1.15 -23.42
N ILE A 25 -2.10 0.31 -24.45
CA ILE A 25 -0.97 -0.46 -25.02
C ILE A 25 0.13 0.49 -25.51
N TYR A 26 -0.24 1.56 -26.21
CA TYR A 26 0.68 2.61 -26.63
C TYR A 26 1.34 3.27 -25.41
N GLY A 27 0.56 3.72 -24.43
CA GLY A 27 1.05 4.41 -23.23
C GLY A 27 2.01 3.55 -22.40
N LEU A 28 1.80 2.24 -22.33
CA LEU A 28 2.70 1.28 -21.69
C LEU A 28 4.01 1.12 -22.47
N ALA A 29 3.92 1.01 -23.80
CA ALA A 29 5.09 0.90 -24.67
C ALA A 29 5.97 2.16 -24.63
N MET A 30 5.40 3.33 -24.33
CA MET A 30 6.13 4.60 -24.23
C MET A 30 6.72 4.88 -22.84
N GLN A 31 6.52 4.00 -21.85
CA GLN A 31 7.17 4.12 -20.55
C GLN A 31 8.69 3.96 -20.65
N ASN A 32 9.41 4.34 -19.59
CA ASN A 32 10.85 4.11 -19.46
C ASN A 32 11.16 3.31 -18.18
N PRO A 33 11.53 2.02 -18.27
CA PRO A 33 11.64 1.23 -19.50
C PRO A 33 10.26 0.93 -20.14
N PRO A 34 10.20 0.64 -21.45
CA PRO A 34 8.98 0.23 -22.14
C PRO A 34 8.36 -1.01 -21.52
N VAL A 35 7.03 -1.02 -21.38
CA VAL A 35 6.27 -2.20 -20.96
C VAL A 35 5.53 -2.75 -22.17
N GLN A 36 5.76 -4.03 -22.49
CA GLN A 36 5.02 -4.76 -23.50
C GLN A 36 4.27 -5.89 -22.82
N ALA A 37 2.94 -5.87 -22.89
CA ALA A 37 2.12 -6.92 -22.31
C ALA A 37 2.27 -8.23 -23.11
N ASP A 38 2.49 -9.33 -22.41
CA ASP A 38 2.49 -10.69 -22.97
C ASP A 38 1.04 -11.21 -23.13
N GLU A 39 0.17 -10.80 -22.21
CA GLU A 39 -1.24 -11.20 -22.16
C GLU A 39 -2.17 -10.00 -21.93
N ILE A 40 -3.42 -10.10 -22.38
CA ILE A 40 -4.45 -9.09 -22.17
C ILE A 40 -5.78 -9.71 -21.76
N TYR A 41 -6.37 -9.14 -20.71
CA TYR A 41 -7.72 -9.40 -20.25
C TYR A 41 -8.56 -8.13 -20.37
N ILE A 42 -9.65 -8.21 -21.10
CA ILE A 42 -10.57 -7.11 -21.37
C ILE A 42 -11.91 -7.43 -20.71
N ILE A 43 -12.20 -6.72 -19.63
CA ILE A 43 -13.46 -6.83 -18.88
C ILE A 43 -14.48 -5.93 -19.57
N THR A 44 -15.55 -6.53 -20.11
CA THR A 44 -16.52 -5.81 -20.95
C THR A 44 -17.87 -6.52 -21.02
N THR A 45 -18.87 -5.86 -21.62
CA THR A 45 -20.16 -6.46 -21.95
C THR A 45 -20.13 -7.07 -23.36
N SER A 46 -21.16 -7.81 -23.74
CA SER A 46 -21.25 -8.37 -25.10
C SER A 46 -21.25 -7.28 -26.19
N PHE A 47 -21.84 -6.11 -25.94
CA PHE A 47 -21.74 -4.94 -26.82
C PHE A 47 -20.29 -4.47 -26.99
N GLY A 48 -19.57 -4.25 -25.88
CA GLY A 48 -18.19 -3.79 -25.91
C GLY A 48 -17.26 -4.78 -26.60
N LYS A 49 -17.46 -6.10 -26.38
CA LYS A 49 -16.77 -7.16 -27.13
C LYS A 49 -16.93 -6.99 -28.63
N ARG A 50 -18.17 -6.84 -29.13
CA ARG A 50 -18.45 -6.65 -30.56
C ARG A 50 -17.76 -5.41 -31.12
N GLN A 51 -17.75 -4.30 -30.37
CA GLN A 51 -17.05 -3.07 -30.80
C GLN A 51 -15.54 -3.27 -30.91
N ILE A 52 -14.93 -3.98 -29.95
CA ILE A 52 -13.50 -4.27 -29.92
C ILE A 52 -13.11 -5.22 -31.05
N GLU A 53 -13.86 -6.30 -31.25
CA GLU A 53 -13.60 -7.25 -32.33
C GLU A 53 -13.73 -6.58 -33.70
N GLU A 54 -14.79 -5.81 -33.92
CA GLU A 54 -15.00 -5.10 -35.18
C GLU A 54 -13.89 -4.06 -35.43
N THR A 55 -13.52 -3.31 -34.40
CA THR A 55 -12.63 -2.15 -34.58
C THR A 55 -11.16 -2.50 -34.44
N LEU A 56 -10.77 -3.13 -33.33
CA LEU A 56 -9.35 -3.40 -33.05
C LEU A 56 -8.82 -4.59 -33.83
N VAL A 57 -9.65 -5.62 -34.02
CA VAL A 57 -9.27 -6.88 -34.67
C VAL A 57 -9.57 -6.86 -36.16
N LYS A 58 -10.84 -6.77 -36.58
CA LYS A 58 -11.22 -6.89 -38.00
C LYS A 58 -10.70 -5.75 -38.88
N LYS A 59 -10.76 -4.49 -38.41
CA LYS A 59 -10.14 -3.34 -39.11
C LYS A 59 -8.61 -3.30 -38.97
N GLY A 60 -8.00 -4.21 -38.21
CA GLY A 60 -6.56 -4.36 -38.05
C GLY A 60 -5.87 -3.21 -37.32
N ILE A 61 -6.59 -2.43 -36.50
CA ILE A 61 -6.01 -1.27 -35.78
C ILE A 61 -4.91 -1.73 -34.83
N LEU A 62 -5.13 -2.81 -34.07
CA LEU A 62 -4.11 -3.30 -33.14
C LEU A 62 -2.86 -3.77 -33.87
N ASN A 63 -3.01 -4.48 -34.99
CA ASN A 63 -1.88 -4.92 -35.81
C ASN A 63 -1.11 -3.74 -36.42
N ARG A 64 -1.80 -2.63 -36.77
CA ARG A 64 -1.12 -1.40 -37.21
C ARG A 64 -0.29 -0.79 -36.08
N LEU A 65 -0.86 -0.65 -34.88
CA LEU A 65 -0.13 -0.16 -33.71
C LEU A 65 1.11 -1.00 -33.41
N THR A 66 0.95 -2.33 -33.30
CA THR A 66 2.06 -3.22 -32.95
C THR A 66 3.14 -3.24 -34.05
N GLY A 67 2.75 -3.27 -35.32
CA GLY A 67 3.68 -3.22 -36.45
C GLY A 67 4.43 -1.88 -36.53
N GLU A 68 3.73 -0.75 -36.35
CA GLU A 68 4.31 0.59 -36.44
C GLU A 68 5.33 0.85 -35.33
N TYR A 69 5.11 0.32 -34.13
CA TYR A 69 6.00 0.50 -32.99
C TYR A 69 6.95 -0.68 -32.73
N GLY A 70 6.86 -1.76 -33.50
CA GLY A 70 7.69 -2.97 -33.31
C GLY A 70 7.41 -3.67 -31.98
N LEU A 71 6.14 -3.68 -31.55
CA LEU A 71 5.70 -4.27 -30.28
C LEU A 71 5.45 -5.78 -30.46
N HIS A 72 5.85 -6.58 -29.48
CA HIS A 72 5.45 -7.98 -29.37
C HIS A 72 4.11 -8.13 -28.61
N GLY A 73 3.34 -7.04 -28.52
CA GLY A 73 2.15 -6.92 -27.68
C GLY A 73 1.08 -7.98 -27.94
N PRO A 74 0.13 -8.13 -27.01
CA PRO A 74 -0.71 -9.30 -26.95
C PRO A 74 -1.71 -9.29 -28.11
N ALA A 75 -1.92 -10.45 -28.73
CA ALA A 75 -3.01 -10.63 -29.68
C ALA A 75 -4.34 -10.74 -28.92
N ILE A 76 -5.35 -9.97 -29.33
CA ILE A 76 -6.71 -10.11 -28.80
C ILE A 76 -7.32 -11.41 -29.35
N LYS A 77 -7.58 -12.36 -28.46
CA LYS A 77 -8.20 -13.66 -28.75
C LYS A 77 -9.52 -13.77 -28.00
N GLN A 78 -10.30 -14.82 -28.26
CA GLN A 78 -11.54 -15.08 -27.51
C GLN A 78 -11.29 -15.20 -26.00
N SER A 79 -10.18 -15.81 -25.59
CA SER A 79 -9.77 -15.92 -24.18
C SER A 79 -9.34 -14.60 -23.54
N SER A 80 -9.11 -13.55 -24.34
CA SER A 80 -8.81 -12.21 -23.82
C SER A 80 -10.03 -11.53 -23.23
N PHE A 81 -11.25 -11.99 -23.53
CA PHE A 81 -12.47 -11.33 -23.08
C PHE A 81 -12.99 -11.94 -21.78
N VAL A 82 -13.21 -11.08 -20.80
CA VAL A 82 -13.87 -11.40 -19.53
C VAL A 82 -15.26 -10.76 -19.58
N ILE A 83 -16.23 -11.51 -20.12
CA ILE A 83 -17.57 -10.99 -20.40
C ILE A 83 -18.45 -11.01 -19.16
N ILE A 84 -19.08 -9.87 -18.89
CA ILE A 84 -20.03 -9.70 -17.79
C ILE A 84 -21.32 -10.47 -18.11
N LYS A 85 -21.83 -11.15 -17.09
CA LYS A 85 -23.01 -12.00 -17.18
C LYS A 85 -24.04 -11.65 -16.12
N ASP A 86 -25.31 -11.95 -16.40
CA ASP A 86 -26.39 -11.90 -15.41
C ASP A 86 -26.35 -13.12 -14.46
N HIS A 87 -27.32 -13.20 -13.54
CA HIS A 87 -27.41 -14.30 -12.57
C HIS A 87 -27.74 -15.66 -13.21
N GLU A 88 -28.32 -15.67 -14.41
CA GLU A 88 -28.60 -16.88 -15.19
C GLU A 88 -27.38 -17.33 -16.01
N GLY A 89 -26.32 -16.52 -16.05
CA GLY A 89 -25.08 -16.80 -16.78
C GLY A 89 -25.09 -16.34 -18.23
N ASN A 90 -26.10 -15.57 -18.65
CA ASN A 90 -26.18 -15.00 -20.00
C ASN A 90 -25.28 -13.76 -20.10
N GLU A 91 -24.63 -13.57 -21.25
CA GLU A 91 -23.85 -12.36 -21.51
C GLU A 91 -24.77 -11.14 -21.62
N ILE A 92 -24.50 -10.08 -20.86
CA ILE A 92 -25.31 -8.86 -20.89
C ILE A 92 -24.80 -7.88 -21.95
N ASP A 93 -25.67 -7.04 -22.47
CA ASP A 93 -25.32 -6.00 -23.43
C ASP A 93 -24.79 -4.72 -22.74
N ASP A 94 -25.31 -4.43 -21.55
CA ASP A 94 -25.04 -3.23 -20.76
C ASP A 94 -25.38 -3.51 -19.28
N ILE A 95 -24.71 -2.84 -18.34
CA ILE A 95 -24.97 -2.94 -16.89
C ILE A 95 -26.02 -1.87 -16.53
N ARG A 96 -27.19 -2.30 -16.07
CA ARG A 96 -28.35 -1.42 -15.81
C ARG A 96 -29.00 -1.64 -14.44
N THR A 97 -28.80 -2.80 -13.84
CA THR A 97 -29.37 -3.13 -12.51
C THR A 97 -28.31 -3.17 -11.42
N GLU A 98 -28.74 -3.05 -10.16
CA GLU A 98 -27.85 -3.21 -9.00
C GLU A 98 -27.25 -4.63 -8.93
N GLU A 99 -28.05 -5.64 -9.28
CA GLU A 99 -27.62 -7.04 -9.32
C GLU A 99 -26.51 -7.26 -10.36
N GLU A 100 -26.71 -6.81 -11.60
CA GLU A 100 -25.68 -6.88 -12.66
C GLU A 100 -24.40 -6.15 -12.24
N ASN A 101 -24.55 -5.01 -11.55
CA ASN A 101 -23.42 -4.25 -11.04
C ASN A 101 -22.67 -5.01 -9.93
N SER A 102 -23.38 -5.68 -9.03
CA SER A 102 -22.77 -6.54 -8.00
C SER A 102 -22.01 -7.71 -8.62
N LEU A 103 -22.62 -8.41 -9.58
CA LEU A 103 -21.99 -9.52 -10.32
C LEU A 103 -20.75 -9.07 -11.09
N THR A 104 -20.77 -7.83 -11.61
CA THR A 104 -19.59 -7.21 -12.24
C THR A 104 -18.46 -7.04 -11.23
N GLY A 105 -18.76 -6.59 -10.01
CA GLY A 105 -17.78 -6.48 -8.93
C GLY A 105 -17.17 -7.83 -8.55
N ASP A 106 -18.00 -8.87 -8.42
CA ASP A 106 -17.56 -10.23 -8.12
C ASP A 106 -16.63 -10.79 -9.21
N LEU A 107 -17.01 -10.61 -10.47
CA LEU A 107 -16.22 -11.02 -11.63
C LEU A 107 -14.83 -10.35 -11.65
N ILE A 108 -14.79 -9.03 -11.45
CA ILE A 108 -13.54 -8.27 -11.44
C ILE A 108 -12.65 -8.68 -10.26
N ALA A 109 -13.23 -8.78 -9.06
CA ALA A 109 -12.50 -9.19 -7.86
C ALA A 109 -11.91 -10.60 -8.01
N SER A 110 -12.70 -11.53 -8.54
CA SER A 110 -12.28 -12.91 -8.80
C SER A 110 -11.14 -13.00 -9.82
N LEU A 111 -11.24 -12.24 -10.93
CA LEU A 111 -10.19 -12.18 -11.95
C LEU A 111 -8.87 -11.68 -11.37
N VAL A 112 -8.88 -10.52 -10.71
CA VAL A 112 -7.66 -9.92 -10.14
C VAL A 112 -7.07 -10.83 -9.07
N ARG A 113 -7.89 -11.41 -8.19
CA ARG A 113 -7.44 -12.38 -7.18
C ARG A 113 -6.73 -13.57 -7.84
N THR A 114 -7.31 -14.12 -8.90
CA THR A 114 -6.77 -15.29 -9.61
C THR A 114 -5.42 -14.97 -10.27
N LEU A 115 -5.35 -13.87 -11.02
CA LEU A 115 -4.11 -13.47 -11.70
C LEU A 115 -3.00 -13.08 -10.71
N ALA A 116 -3.37 -12.50 -9.57
CA ALA A 116 -2.41 -12.14 -8.53
C ALA A 116 -1.79 -13.36 -7.80
N GLN A 117 -2.35 -14.58 -7.93
CA GLN A 117 -1.78 -15.78 -7.31
C GLN A 117 -0.43 -16.17 -7.93
N ASP A 118 -0.19 -15.87 -9.21
CA ASP A 118 1.06 -16.22 -9.88
C ASP A 118 2.13 -15.15 -9.65
N SER A 119 3.04 -15.37 -8.70
CA SER A 119 4.15 -14.45 -8.40
C SER A 119 5.10 -14.14 -9.58
N GLY A 120 5.03 -14.92 -10.66
CA GLY A 120 5.79 -14.69 -11.90
C GLY A 120 5.16 -13.65 -12.84
N THR A 121 3.97 -13.14 -12.53
CA THR A 121 3.30 -12.10 -13.33
C THR A 121 3.37 -10.73 -12.66
N ARG A 122 3.19 -9.69 -13.48
CA ARG A 122 2.87 -8.35 -13.03
C ARG A 122 1.61 -7.86 -13.74
N LEU A 123 0.67 -7.34 -12.96
CA LEU A 123 -0.59 -6.83 -13.47
C LEU A 123 -0.46 -5.33 -13.80
N HIS A 124 -0.86 -4.96 -15.01
CA HIS A 124 -1.02 -3.59 -15.46
C HIS A 124 -2.52 -3.32 -15.66
N CYS A 125 -3.17 -2.68 -14.70
CA CYS A 125 -4.62 -2.46 -14.71
C CYS A 125 -4.96 -1.06 -15.23
N CYS A 126 -5.76 -0.93 -16.29
CA CYS A 126 -6.28 0.35 -16.78
C CYS A 126 -7.77 0.51 -16.51
N LEU A 127 -8.14 1.60 -15.84
CA LEU A 127 -9.52 1.87 -15.38
C LEU A 127 -10.30 2.89 -16.24
N ALA A 128 -9.77 3.30 -17.39
CA ALA A 128 -10.29 4.43 -18.16
C ALA A 128 -11.59 4.14 -18.96
N GLY A 129 -12.07 2.89 -19.03
CA GLY A 129 -13.22 2.51 -19.85
C GLY A 129 -14.37 1.83 -19.12
N GLY A 130 -15.47 1.62 -19.84
CA GLY A 130 -16.66 0.94 -19.31
C GLY A 130 -17.60 1.86 -18.53
N ARG A 131 -18.54 1.25 -17.81
CA ARG A 131 -19.33 1.97 -16.80
C ARG A 131 -18.41 2.34 -15.64
N LYS A 132 -18.59 3.52 -15.04
CA LYS A 132 -17.74 4.03 -13.93
C LYS A 132 -17.57 3.05 -12.77
N THR A 133 -18.57 2.21 -12.53
CA THR A 133 -18.53 1.17 -11.50
C THR A 133 -17.51 0.07 -11.81
N MET A 134 -17.28 -0.28 -13.08
CA MET A 134 -16.23 -1.22 -13.49
C MET A 134 -14.85 -0.70 -13.08
N SER A 135 -14.59 0.59 -13.31
CA SER A 135 -13.36 1.27 -12.90
C SER A 135 -13.16 1.24 -11.38
N PHE A 136 -14.24 1.51 -10.62
CA PHE A 136 -14.25 1.41 -9.16
C PHE A 136 -13.88 -0.01 -8.69
N TYR A 137 -14.55 -1.04 -9.22
CA TYR A 137 -14.29 -2.42 -8.81
C TYR A 137 -12.88 -2.90 -9.18
N LEU A 138 -12.34 -2.49 -10.34
CA LEU A 138 -10.97 -2.84 -10.72
C LEU A 138 -9.95 -2.23 -9.75
N GLY A 139 -10.12 -0.95 -9.41
CA GLY A 139 -9.27 -0.29 -8.42
C GLY A 139 -9.40 -0.89 -7.03
N ALA A 140 -10.62 -1.23 -6.59
CA ALA A 140 -10.86 -1.84 -5.29
C ALA A 140 -10.31 -3.28 -5.20
N ALA A 141 -10.52 -4.09 -6.24
CA ALA A 141 -9.95 -5.44 -6.32
C ALA A 141 -8.42 -5.40 -6.27
N LEU A 142 -7.80 -4.44 -6.95
CA LEU A 142 -6.34 -4.26 -6.90
C LEU A 142 -5.84 -3.78 -5.53
N GLN A 143 -6.63 -3.02 -4.78
CA GLN A 143 -6.26 -2.69 -3.39
C GLN A 143 -6.21 -3.93 -2.49
N LEU A 144 -7.19 -4.83 -2.63
CA LEU A 144 -7.28 -6.07 -1.85
C LEU A 144 -6.21 -7.09 -2.23
N PHE A 145 -5.97 -7.29 -3.53
CA PHE A 145 -5.16 -8.41 -4.02
C PHE A 145 -3.87 -8.01 -4.74
N GLY A 146 -3.72 -6.74 -5.11
CA GLY A 146 -2.58 -6.25 -5.88
C GLY A 146 -1.27 -6.26 -5.08
N ARG A 147 -0.27 -6.92 -5.65
CA ARG A 147 1.06 -7.12 -5.09
C ARG A 147 1.95 -5.91 -5.30
N PRO A 148 3.07 -5.74 -4.55
CA PRO A 148 3.90 -4.54 -4.59
C PRO A 148 4.37 -4.08 -5.98
N TRP A 149 4.46 -5.00 -6.95
CA TRP A 149 4.87 -4.70 -8.33
C TRP A 149 3.71 -4.48 -9.30
N ASP A 150 2.46 -4.80 -8.93
CA ASP A 150 1.28 -4.57 -9.76
C ASP A 150 0.92 -3.09 -9.80
N LYS A 151 0.39 -2.61 -10.93
CA LYS A 151 0.21 -1.18 -11.21
C LYS A 151 -1.21 -0.87 -11.66
N LEU A 152 -1.67 0.33 -11.29
CA LEU A 152 -2.97 0.88 -11.69
C LEU A 152 -2.75 2.12 -12.55
N TYR A 153 -3.51 2.25 -13.62
CA TYR A 153 -3.37 3.33 -14.59
C TYR A 153 -4.69 3.97 -14.96
N HIS A 154 -4.60 5.25 -15.30
CA HIS A 154 -5.60 5.97 -16.08
C HIS A 154 -4.93 6.48 -17.35
N VAL A 155 -5.45 6.09 -18.52
CA VAL A 155 -5.02 6.67 -19.79
C VAL A 155 -5.87 7.89 -20.11
N LEU A 156 -5.22 8.95 -20.57
CA LEU A 156 -5.84 10.17 -21.04
C LEU A 156 -5.28 10.49 -22.41
N VAL A 157 -6.12 11.08 -23.24
CA VAL A 157 -5.71 11.66 -24.51
C VAL A 157 -6.04 13.13 -24.49
N THR A 158 -5.24 13.95 -25.18
CA THR A 158 -5.56 15.34 -25.49
C THR A 158 -7.06 15.50 -25.85
N PRO A 159 -7.82 16.38 -25.18
CA PRO A 159 -9.29 16.40 -25.23
C PRO A 159 -9.90 16.42 -26.63
N GLU A 160 -9.23 17.06 -27.60
CA GLU A 160 -9.67 17.12 -28.98
C GLU A 160 -9.78 15.75 -29.66
N PHE A 161 -8.96 14.79 -29.22
CA PHE A 161 -8.85 13.43 -29.75
C PHE A 161 -9.63 12.39 -28.92
N GLU A 162 -10.15 12.77 -27.75
CA GLU A 162 -10.88 11.86 -26.87
C GLU A 162 -12.15 11.31 -27.55
N SER A 163 -12.34 9.99 -27.46
CA SER A 163 -13.49 9.27 -28.05
C SER A 163 -13.71 9.54 -29.55
N ARG A 164 -12.67 9.95 -30.29
CA ARG A 164 -12.76 10.14 -31.73
C ARG A 164 -12.75 8.79 -32.44
N PRO A 165 -13.70 8.53 -33.37
CA PRO A 165 -13.76 7.26 -34.09
C PRO A 165 -12.51 6.94 -34.93
N GLU A 166 -11.70 7.94 -35.26
CA GLU A 166 -10.52 7.81 -36.13
C GLU A 166 -9.18 7.86 -35.37
N PHE A 167 -9.19 8.18 -34.07
CA PHE A 167 -7.98 8.23 -33.25
C PHE A 167 -7.94 7.04 -32.30
N PHE A 168 -6.81 6.31 -32.25
CA PHE A 168 -6.65 5.08 -31.46
C PHE A 168 -5.34 5.02 -30.67
N TYR A 169 -4.33 5.72 -31.15
CA TYR A 169 -3.00 5.90 -30.58
C TYR A 169 -2.34 7.05 -31.35
N LYS A 170 -1.26 7.63 -30.82
CA LYS A 170 -0.46 8.60 -31.57
C LYS A 170 0.34 7.86 -32.64
N PRO A 171 0.08 8.04 -33.96
CA PRO A 171 0.92 7.45 -35.00
C PRO A 171 2.29 8.14 -35.06
N ARG A 172 3.28 7.46 -35.65
CA ARG A 172 4.61 8.00 -35.97
C ARG A 172 4.56 8.99 -37.11
N GLU A 173 3.75 8.67 -38.12
CA GLU A 173 3.49 9.58 -39.24
C GLU A 173 2.25 10.39 -38.94
N ASN A 174 2.40 11.71 -39.07
CA ASN A 174 1.33 12.67 -38.93
C ASN A 174 0.15 12.35 -39.86
N LYS A 175 -1.05 12.34 -39.30
CA LYS A 175 -2.33 12.25 -40.02
C LYS A 175 -3.21 13.44 -39.67
N VAL A 176 -3.93 13.92 -40.67
CA VAL A 176 -4.98 14.93 -40.49
C VAL A 176 -6.31 14.23 -40.34
N ILE A 177 -6.96 14.43 -39.19
CA ILE A 177 -8.32 13.98 -38.89
C ILE A 177 -9.27 15.16 -39.13
N GLU A 178 -10.26 14.98 -40.00
CA GLU A 178 -11.26 15.99 -40.30
C GLU A 178 -12.56 15.71 -39.55
N TRP A 179 -13.08 16.70 -38.83
CA TRP A 179 -14.31 16.57 -38.06
C TRP A 179 -15.30 17.69 -38.39
N LYS A 180 -16.53 17.30 -38.75
CA LYS A 180 -17.63 18.25 -38.93
C LYS A 180 -18.23 18.63 -37.58
N MET A 181 -18.15 19.91 -37.26
CA MET A 181 -18.76 20.52 -36.09
C MET A 181 -20.28 20.66 -36.28
N GLN A 182 -21.01 20.87 -35.19
CA GLN A 182 -22.48 21.03 -35.22
C GLN A 182 -22.93 22.27 -36.02
N ASP A 183 -22.07 23.29 -36.12
CA ASP A 183 -22.28 24.51 -36.91
C ASP A 183 -21.96 24.33 -38.41
N GLY A 184 -21.59 23.12 -38.84
CA GLY A 184 -21.23 22.79 -40.22
C GLY A 184 -19.78 23.12 -40.60
N SER A 185 -19.00 23.75 -39.72
CA SER A 185 -17.57 23.97 -39.95
C SER A 185 -16.78 22.65 -39.87
N THR A 186 -15.65 22.58 -40.57
CA THR A 186 -14.74 21.41 -40.50
C THR A 186 -13.52 21.79 -39.67
N LYS A 187 -13.34 21.13 -38.52
CA LYS A 187 -12.12 21.23 -37.72
C LYS A 187 -11.12 20.19 -38.23
N ARG A 188 -9.87 20.61 -38.42
CA ARG A 188 -8.74 19.74 -38.76
C ARG A 188 -7.87 19.55 -37.54
N LEU A 189 -7.62 18.30 -37.18
CA LEU A 189 -6.74 17.91 -36.09
C LEU A 189 -5.54 17.18 -36.66
N ASN A 190 -4.35 17.57 -36.24
CA ASN A 190 -3.09 16.96 -36.66
C ASN A 190 -2.62 16.03 -35.54
N THR A 191 -2.40 14.74 -35.84
CA THR A 191 -2.05 13.76 -34.81
C THR A 191 -0.71 14.03 -34.12
N ASP A 192 0.18 14.85 -34.68
CA ASP A 192 1.41 15.27 -34.00
C ASP A 192 1.10 16.06 -32.72
N ASP A 193 -0.03 16.79 -32.71
CA ASP A 193 -0.54 17.56 -31.57
C ASP A 193 -1.22 16.67 -30.51
N SER A 194 -1.41 15.37 -30.80
CA SER A 194 -1.97 14.44 -29.82
C SER A 194 -0.93 14.02 -28.79
N GLU A 195 -1.37 13.88 -27.54
CA GLU A 195 -0.61 13.28 -26.46
C GLU A 195 -1.46 12.18 -25.83
N VAL A 196 -0.85 11.02 -25.59
CA VAL A 196 -1.47 9.91 -24.84
C VAL A 196 -0.70 9.78 -23.53
N ILE A 197 -1.34 10.16 -22.43
CA ILE A 197 -0.75 10.22 -21.10
C ILE A 197 -1.23 9.00 -20.32
N LEU A 198 -0.30 8.13 -19.93
CA LEU A 198 -0.59 7.02 -19.03
C LEU A 198 -0.17 7.41 -17.60
N THR A 199 -1.14 7.72 -16.75
CA THR A 199 -0.89 8.12 -15.37
C THR A 199 -0.97 6.90 -14.45
N GLU A 200 0.11 6.60 -13.72
CA GLU A 200 0.10 5.60 -12.64
C GLU A 200 -0.62 6.18 -11.42
N LEU A 201 -1.63 5.48 -10.92
CA LEU A 201 -2.43 5.91 -9.77
C LEU A 201 -1.96 5.20 -8.49
N PRO A 202 -1.70 5.93 -7.39
CA PRO A 202 -1.41 5.31 -6.11
C PRO A 202 -2.68 4.69 -5.52
N PHE A 203 -2.53 3.57 -4.80
CA PHE A 203 -3.61 2.91 -4.08
C PHE A 203 -3.10 2.21 -2.82
N ILE A 204 -4.00 1.96 -1.86
CA ILE A 204 -3.63 1.30 -0.61
C ILE A 204 -3.42 -0.19 -0.89
N ARG A 205 -2.22 -0.69 -0.58
CA ARG A 205 -1.91 -2.12 -0.71
C ARG A 205 -2.33 -2.87 0.56
N LEU A 206 -3.34 -3.71 0.43
CA LEU A 206 -3.86 -4.59 1.48
C LEU A 206 -3.49 -6.06 1.25
N TRP A 207 -2.84 -6.38 0.13
CA TRP A 207 -2.29 -7.71 -0.13
C TRP A 207 -1.40 -8.19 1.01
N ASN A 208 -1.66 -9.42 1.48
CA ASN A 208 -1.03 -10.03 2.66
C ASN A 208 -1.17 -9.25 3.98
N LYS A 209 -2.11 -8.29 4.07
CA LYS A 209 -2.45 -7.59 5.32
C LYS A 209 -3.81 -7.97 5.89
N LEU A 210 -4.65 -8.60 5.07
CA LEU A 210 -5.99 -9.04 5.42
C LEU A 210 -6.13 -10.52 5.06
N GLU A 211 -6.81 -11.28 5.91
CA GLU A 211 -7.19 -12.67 5.62
C GLU A 211 -8.58 -12.67 4.97
N LEU A 212 -8.62 -12.74 3.64
CA LEU A 212 -9.85 -12.63 2.85
C LEU A 212 -10.21 -13.98 2.21
N GLN A 213 -11.42 -14.47 2.46
CA GLN A 213 -11.96 -15.73 1.92
C GLN A 213 -13.27 -15.54 1.15
N GLY A 214 -13.87 -14.35 1.22
CA GLY A 214 -15.11 -14.01 0.53
C GLY A 214 -15.09 -14.33 -0.97
N LYS A 215 -16.23 -14.78 -1.47
CA LYS A 215 -16.43 -15.10 -2.90
C LYS A 215 -16.96 -13.89 -3.66
N SER A 216 -17.84 -13.12 -3.04
CA SER A 216 -18.34 -11.86 -3.60
C SER A 216 -17.49 -10.69 -3.15
N PHE A 217 -17.50 -9.61 -3.92
CA PHE A 217 -16.87 -8.35 -3.55
C PHE A 217 -17.46 -7.78 -2.25
N GLY A 218 -18.78 -7.94 -2.04
CA GLY A 218 -19.44 -7.52 -0.80
C GLY A 218 -18.91 -8.25 0.44
N GLU A 219 -18.75 -9.58 0.35
CA GLU A 219 -18.15 -10.39 1.44
C GLU A 219 -16.70 -9.96 1.72
N LEU A 220 -15.90 -9.74 0.66
CA LEU A 220 -14.51 -9.29 0.80
C LEU A 220 -14.39 -7.93 1.50
N VAL A 221 -15.31 -6.99 1.21
CA VAL A 221 -15.37 -5.70 1.90
C VAL A 221 -15.75 -5.88 3.38
N ALA A 222 -16.73 -6.73 3.67
CA ALA A 222 -17.16 -6.99 5.05
C ALA A 222 -16.04 -7.63 5.89
N GLU A 223 -15.33 -8.61 5.33
CA GLU A 223 -14.15 -9.23 5.96
C GLU A 223 -13.04 -8.20 6.19
N GLY A 224 -12.70 -7.40 5.17
CA GLY A 224 -11.69 -6.36 5.29
C GLY A 224 -12.04 -5.29 6.33
N GLN A 225 -13.32 -4.91 6.43
CA GLN A 225 -13.78 -3.97 7.45
C GLN A 225 -13.65 -4.57 8.86
N ALA A 226 -14.04 -5.83 9.05
CA ALA A 226 -13.93 -6.52 10.34
C ALA A 226 -12.47 -6.64 10.83
N GLU A 227 -11.55 -6.99 9.92
CA GLU A 227 -10.11 -7.02 10.19
C GLU A 227 -9.58 -5.62 10.57
N LEU A 228 -9.97 -4.58 9.86
CA LEU A 228 -9.56 -3.21 10.16
C LEU A 228 -10.14 -2.67 11.47
N ASP A 229 -11.40 -2.99 11.79
CA ASP A 229 -12.06 -2.58 13.02
C ASP A 229 -11.43 -3.21 14.27
N THR A 230 -10.83 -4.39 14.11
CA THR A 230 -10.11 -5.10 15.18
C THR A 230 -8.61 -4.82 15.18
N ALA A 231 -8.09 -4.12 14.18
CA ALA A 231 -6.67 -3.78 14.06
C ALA A 231 -6.22 -2.81 15.15
N ILE A 232 -5.09 -3.13 15.80
CA ILE A 232 -4.49 -2.26 16.82
C ILE A 232 -3.75 -1.12 16.12
N VAL A 233 -4.38 0.05 16.04
CA VAL A 233 -3.71 1.29 15.62
C VAL A 233 -2.89 1.85 16.78
N GLN A 234 -1.57 1.91 16.62
CA GLN A 234 -0.67 2.51 17.61
C GLN A 234 -0.74 4.05 17.57
N PRO A 235 -1.22 4.76 18.59
CA PRO A 235 -1.11 6.23 18.63
C PRO A 235 0.35 6.69 18.87
N ASP A 236 0.59 7.99 18.75
CA ASP A 236 1.90 8.56 19.07
C ASP A 236 2.20 8.45 20.57
N LEU A 237 3.46 8.15 20.88
CA LEU A 237 4.02 8.18 22.22
C LEU A 237 4.91 9.40 22.36
N ALA A 238 4.59 10.28 23.32
CA ALA A 238 5.40 11.44 23.65
C ALA A 238 5.87 11.38 25.10
N VAL A 239 7.15 11.66 25.34
CA VAL A 239 7.74 11.76 26.68
C VAL A 239 8.04 13.22 27.01
N ASN A 240 7.54 13.70 28.14
CA ASN A 240 7.87 15.00 28.71
C ASN A 240 8.69 14.79 30.00
N LEU A 241 9.97 15.15 29.97
CA LEU A 241 10.88 14.94 31.10
C LEU A 241 10.58 15.87 32.28
N THR A 242 10.20 17.12 32.00
CA THR A 242 9.99 18.17 33.00
C THR A 242 8.70 17.95 33.77
N GLU A 243 7.63 17.57 33.07
CA GLU A 243 6.34 17.18 33.69
C GLU A 243 6.32 15.74 34.21
N ARG A 244 7.33 14.95 33.85
CA ARG A 244 7.46 13.52 34.19
C ARG A 244 6.31 12.65 33.68
N THR A 245 5.86 12.96 32.47
CA THR A 245 4.72 12.29 31.85
C THR A 245 5.09 11.53 30.59
N VAL A 246 4.42 10.40 30.38
CA VAL A 246 4.38 9.65 29.12
C VAL A 246 2.96 9.76 28.59
N ARG A 247 2.80 10.33 27.40
CA ARG A 247 1.50 10.44 26.72
C ARG A 247 1.41 9.42 25.59
N ILE A 248 0.37 8.60 25.58
CA ILE A 248 0.05 7.62 24.54
C ILE A 248 -1.33 7.97 23.98
N GLY A 249 -1.37 8.59 22.81
CA GLY A 249 -2.62 9.17 22.27
C GLY A 249 -3.23 10.19 23.23
N ALA A 250 -4.44 9.90 23.73
CA ALA A 250 -5.15 10.72 24.70
C ALA A 250 -4.81 10.40 26.17
N HIS A 251 -4.08 9.32 26.45
CA HIS A 251 -3.77 8.88 27.81
C HIS A 251 -2.47 9.53 28.29
N VAL A 252 -2.49 10.13 29.48
CA VAL A 252 -1.31 10.71 30.14
C VAL A 252 -0.97 9.88 31.37
N ILE A 253 0.29 9.45 31.46
CA ILE A 253 0.81 8.59 32.52
C ILE A 253 1.90 9.35 33.24
N GLU A 254 1.69 9.68 34.51
CA GLU A 254 2.75 10.21 35.36
C GLU A 254 3.66 9.07 35.82
N MET A 255 4.98 9.26 35.69
CA MET A 255 5.96 8.27 36.12
C MET A 255 6.92 8.89 37.13
N VAL A 256 7.24 8.14 38.19
CA VAL A 256 8.30 8.56 39.10
C VAL A 256 9.64 8.61 38.34
N PRO A 257 10.59 9.47 38.74
CA PRO A 257 11.81 9.74 37.96
C PRO A 257 12.61 8.50 37.54
N VAL A 258 12.75 7.51 38.43
CA VAL A 258 13.48 6.26 38.13
C VAL A 258 12.75 5.43 37.07
N GLN A 259 11.41 5.39 37.10
CA GLN A 259 10.61 4.66 36.12
C GLN A 259 10.65 5.35 34.75
N LEU A 260 10.54 6.67 34.74
CA LEU A 260 10.61 7.47 33.52
C LEU A 260 11.98 7.34 32.83
N MET A 261 13.07 7.46 33.59
CA MET A 261 14.44 7.25 33.11
C MET A 261 14.62 5.86 32.50
N LEU A 262 14.15 4.82 33.20
CA LEU A 262 14.23 3.44 32.72
C LEU A 262 13.43 3.21 31.45
N TYR A 263 12.19 3.72 31.41
CA TYR A 263 11.34 3.58 30.25
C TYR A 263 11.92 4.34 29.04
N LEU A 264 12.44 5.56 29.28
CA LEU A 264 13.14 6.36 28.28
C LEU A 264 14.36 5.64 27.71
N ALA A 265 15.13 4.92 28.53
CA ALA A 265 16.28 4.14 28.06
C ALA A 265 15.86 3.08 27.02
N PHE A 266 14.72 2.39 27.23
CA PHE A 266 14.19 1.44 26.24
C PHE A 266 13.61 2.14 25.01
N LEU A 267 12.96 3.29 25.16
CA LEU A 267 12.45 4.08 24.03
C LEU A 267 13.58 4.60 23.15
N ARG A 268 14.66 5.12 23.74
CA ARG A 268 15.88 5.53 23.02
C ARG A 268 16.56 4.35 22.33
N GLN A 269 16.60 3.19 22.98
CA GLN A 269 17.09 1.97 22.33
C GLN A 269 16.28 1.64 21.06
N LYS A 270 14.95 1.81 21.09
CA LYS A 270 14.07 1.60 19.94
C LYS A 270 14.20 2.67 18.85
N ALA A 271 14.25 3.94 19.25
CA ALA A 271 14.21 5.09 18.33
C ALA A 271 15.57 5.42 17.71
N GLU A 272 16.65 5.36 18.50
CA GLU A 272 17.96 5.90 18.13
C GLU A 272 19.00 4.82 17.87
N ARG A 273 18.79 3.60 18.40
CA ARG A 273 19.70 2.45 18.27
C ARG A 273 19.04 1.25 17.58
N CYS A 274 18.08 1.53 16.70
CA CYS A 274 17.44 0.50 15.87
C CYS A 274 18.49 -0.15 14.95
N THR A 275 18.50 -1.49 14.88
CA THR A 275 19.41 -2.26 14.01
C THR A 275 18.98 -2.27 12.54
N ARG A 276 17.80 -1.74 12.24
CA ARG A 276 17.21 -1.64 10.90
C ARG A 276 16.67 -0.22 10.65
N PRO A 277 17.53 0.81 10.64
CA PRO A 277 17.11 2.21 10.50
C PRO A 277 16.36 2.47 9.17
N GLU A 278 16.73 1.77 8.10
CA GLU A 278 16.16 1.85 6.76
C GLU A 278 14.72 1.34 6.64
N GLN A 279 14.29 0.45 7.56
CA GLN A 279 12.91 -0.02 7.57
C GLN A 279 12.00 1.05 8.16
N PRO A 280 10.98 1.56 7.44
CA PRO A 280 10.14 2.66 7.93
C PRO A 280 9.24 2.24 9.10
N TYR A 281 8.88 0.96 9.19
CA TYR A 281 8.00 0.40 10.21
C TYR A 281 8.67 -0.77 10.94
N CYS A 282 8.42 -0.86 12.24
CA CYS A 282 8.92 -1.91 13.10
C CYS A 282 8.04 -3.16 13.08
N ASN A 283 6.71 -2.99 13.03
CA ASN A 283 5.73 -4.07 13.16
C ASN A 283 6.03 -4.94 14.40
N ASP A 284 6.35 -6.23 14.20
CA ASP A 284 6.72 -7.17 15.27
C ASP A 284 8.24 -7.41 15.40
N CYS A 285 9.06 -6.59 14.73
CA CYS A 285 10.52 -6.66 14.83
C CYS A 285 11.00 -6.40 16.27
N THR A 286 11.83 -7.32 16.75
CA THR A 286 12.42 -7.31 18.10
C THR A 286 13.94 -7.26 18.09
N ASP A 287 14.57 -6.98 16.95
CA ASP A 287 16.03 -7.09 16.80
C ASP A 287 16.82 -6.05 17.60
N CYS A 288 16.22 -4.89 17.88
CA CYS A 288 16.79 -3.88 18.76
C CYS A 288 16.64 -4.19 20.26
N PHE A 289 15.99 -5.30 20.64
CA PHE A 289 15.83 -5.67 22.05
C PHE A 289 17.18 -6.07 22.65
N VAL A 290 17.41 -5.63 23.88
CA VAL A 290 18.69 -5.76 24.60
C VAL A 290 18.54 -6.62 25.84
N THR A 291 19.63 -7.27 26.25
CA THR A 291 19.71 -7.94 27.54
C THR A 291 19.78 -6.91 28.67
N LEU A 292 19.42 -7.31 29.90
CA LEU A 292 19.58 -6.41 31.05
C LEU A 292 21.06 -6.17 31.40
N GLY A 293 21.96 -7.07 31.02
CA GLY A 293 23.41 -6.87 31.15
C GLY A 293 23.90 -5.68 30.33
N GLU A 294 23.41 -5.52 29.10
CA GLU A 294 23.73 -4.38 28.23
C GLU A 294 23.22 -3.05 28.83
N MET A 295 22.11 -3.08 29.57
CA MET A 295 21.52 -1.91 30.24
C MET A 295 22.26 -1.45 31.49
N VAL A 296 23.17 -2.27 32.06
CA VAL A 296 23.95 -1.93 33.27
C VAL A 296 25.45 -1.73 32.97
N THR A 297 25.80 -1.54 31.70
CA THR A 297 27.16 -1.13 31.31
C THR A 297 27.45 0.31 31.75
N ASN A 298 28.72 0.67 31.96
CA ASN A 298 29.10 2.04 32.33
C ASN A 298 28.54 3.09 31.34
N GLN A 299 28.52 2.77 30.04
CA GLN A 299 27.97 3.65 29.02
C GLN A 299 26.45 3.80 29.12
N ALA A 300 25.72 2.70 29.37
CA ALA A 300 24.27 2.74 29.54
C ALA A 300 23.87 3.49 30.82
N LEU A 301 24.58 3.23 31.93
CA LEU A 301 24.38 3.93 33.21
C LEU A 301 24.68 5.42 33.08
N ALA A 302 25.78 5.83 32.45
CA ALA A 302 26.10 7.24 32.23
C ALA A 302 24.99 7.96 31.46
N ARG A 303 24.46 7.32 30.40
CA ARG A 303 23.35 7.87 29.62
C ARG A 303 22.07 8.01 30.43
N MET A 304 21.70 6.97 31.17
CA MET A 304 20.56 7.03 32.10
C MET A 304 20.74 8.12 33.15
N GLY A 305 21.97 8.36 33.61
CA GLY A 305 22.29 9.46 34.52
C GLY A 305 21.97 10.83 33.94
N THR A 306 22.39 11.09 32.70
CA THR A 306 22.05 12.33 31.99
C THR A 306 20.54 12.50 31.83
N ASP A 307 19.82 11.44 31.45
CA ASP A 307 18.36 11.47 31.34
C ASP A 307 17.70 11.74 32.72
N TYR A 308 18.23 11.14 33.79
CA TYR A 308 17.75 11.37 35.16
C TYR A 308 17.96 12.80 35.63
N GLU A 309 19.12 13.40 35.34
CA GLU A 309 19.39 14.81 35.66
C GLU A 309 18.44 15.74 34.90
N ALA A 310 18.17 15.46 33.61
CA ALA A 310 17.22 16.20 32.81
C ALA A 310 15.79 16.17 33.41
N ILE A 311 15.36 15.04 33.96
CA ILE A 311 14.07 14.90 34.67
C ILE A 311 13.95 15.80 35.92
N TYR A 312 15.10 16.23 36.47
CA TYR A 312 15.18 17.18 37.59
C TYR A 312 15.62 18.59 37.17
N GLY A 313 15.47 18.95 35.90
CA GLY A 313 15.84 20.28 35.40
C GLY A 313 17.36 20.52 35.39
N GLY A 314 18.17 19.47 35.23
CA GLY A 314 19.62 19.57 35.08
C GLY A 314 20.40 19.73 36.38
N SER A 315 19.81 19.41 37.54
CA SER A 315 20.49 19.49 38.85
C SER A 315 21.62 18.45 38.95
N PRO A 316 22.91 18.86 38.99
CA PRO A 316 24.04 17.93 39.01
C PRO A 316 24.09 17.16 40.33
N GLY A 317 24.48 15.88 40.27
CA GLY A 317 24.88 15.09 41.45
C GLY A 317 23.85 14.09 41.99
N LYS A 318 22.56 14.19 41.63
CA LYS A 318 21.54 13.20 42.03
C LYS A 318 21.65 11.86 41.30
N ALA A 319 22.23 11.85 40.10
CA ALA A 319 22.37 10.65 39.29
C ALA A 319 23.53 9.75 39.72
N GLY A 320 24.65 10.34 40.20
CA GLY A 320 25.86 9.60 40.57
C GLY A 320 25.61 8.59 41.69
N GLU A 321 25.07 9.06 42.82
CA GLU A 321 24.74 8.20 43.98
C GLU A 321 23.71 7.12 43.63
N LEU A 322 22.70 7.46 42.82
CA LEU A 322 21.66 6.50 42.43
C LEU A 322 22.23 5.36 41.58
N LEU A 323 23.09 5.66 40.63
CA LEU A 323 23.52 4.71 39.59
C LEU A 323 24.79 3.94 39.94
N GLU A 324 25.56 4.37 40.95
CA GLU A 324 26.72 3.60 41.43
C GLU A 324 26.33 2.19 41.92
N HIS A 325 25.17 2.06 42.55
CA HIS A 325 24.63 0.78 43.03
C HIS A 325 23.92 -0.04 41.94
N TRP A 326 23.90 0.43 40.69
CA TRP A 326 23.24 -0.24 39.57
C TRP A 326 24.19 -1.05 38.68
N LYS A 327 25.43 -1.25 39.12
CA LYS A 327 26.40 -2.10 38.42
C LYS A 327 26.07 -3.57 38.62
N GLY A 328 26.24 -4.38 37.57
CA GLY A 328 26.09 -5.82 37.63
C GLY A 328 24.70 -6.30 38.05
N ASN A 329 24.65 -7.34 38.90
CA ASN A 329 23.41 -8.04 39.25
C ASN A 329 22.40 -7.18 40.05
N ASP A 330 22.87 -6.22 40.83
CA ASP A 330 21.99 -5.34 41.60
C ASP A 330 21.17 -4.43 40.67
N GLY A 331 21.82 -3.82 39.66
CA GLY A 331 21.11 -3.05 38.63
C GLY A 331 20.09 -3.89 37.86
N ILE A 332 20.44 -5.13 37.50
CA ILE A 332 19.52 -6.06 36.83
C ILE A 332 18.27 -6.30 37.69
N ARG A 333 18.42 -6.49 39.00
CA ARG A 333 17.29 -6.66 39.93
C ARG A 333 16.42 -5.41 39.98
N VAL A 334 17.03 -4.22 40.05
CA VAL A 334 16.29 -2.94 40.11
C VAL A 334 15.53 -2.67 38.81
N ILE A 335 16.13 -2.95 37.64
CA ILE A 335 15.45 -2.82 36.34
C ILE A 335 14.23 -3.75 36.30
N ARG A 336 14.36 -5.02 36.73
CA ARG A 336 13.25 -5.98 36.75
C ARG A 336 12.09 -5.50 37.63
N GLN A 337 12.39 -4.98 38.82
CA GLN A 337 11.36 -4.48 39.74
C GLN A 337 10.60 -3.29 39.14
N ASN A 338 11.34 -2.31 38.59
CA ASN A 338 10.72 -1.12 38.00
C ASN A 338 9.99 -1.43 36.68
N ARG A 339 10.46 -2.38 35.87
CA ARG A 339 9.72 -2.87 34.69
C ARG A 339 8.31 -3.29 35.05
N SER A 340 8.12 -4.03 36.15
CA SER A 340 6.78 -4.46 36.57
C SER A 340 5.87 -3.27 36.90
N LYS A 341 6.41 -2.23 37.55
CA LYS A 341 5.67 -1.02 37.89
C LYS A 341 5.32 -0.18 36.65
N ILE A 342 6.29 0.03 35.75
CA ILE A 342 6.09 0.72 34.47
C ILE A 342 5.01 0.01 33.65
N ASN A 343 5.13 -1.31 33.49
CA ASN A 343 4.17 -2.08 32.71
C ASN A 343 2.78 -2.08 33.37
N GLY A 344 2.71 -2.06 34.71
CA GLY A 344 1.45 -1.88 35.45
C GLY A 344 0.79 -0.55 35.13
N ALA A 345 1.52 0.56 35.28
CA ALA A 345 1.00 1.91 35.00
C ALA A 345 0.52 2.08 33.56
N ILE A 346 1.25 1.54 32.58
CA ILE A 346 0.86 1.58 31.16
C ILE A 346 -0.41 0.77 30.91
N ARG A 347 -0.52 -0.44 31.48
CA ARG A 347 -1.72 -1.27 31.32
C ARG A 347 -2.94 -0.66 31.97
N GLU A 348 -2.78 -0.08 33.17
CA GLU A 348 -3.86 0.61 33.87
C GLU A 348 -4.36 1.80 33.07
N ALA A 349 -3.45 2.66 32.59
CA ALA A 349 -3.81 3.85 31.82
C ALA A 349 -4.48 3.52 30.48
N LEU A 350 -4.11 2.40 29.86
CA LEU A 350 -4.68 1.91 28.60
C LEU A 350 -5.79 0.86 28.80
N SER A 351 -6.37 0.76 30.00
CA SER A 351 -7.51 -0.10 30.34
C SER A 351 -7.32 -1.58 29.98
N ASN A 352 -6.09 -2.10 30.07
CA ASN A 352 -5.71 -3.47 29.68
C ASN A 352 -6.10 -3.85 28.23
N THR A 353 -6.24 -2.87 27.35
CA THR A 353 -6.49 -3.12 25.93
C THR A 353 -5.30 -3.83 25.28
N PRO A 354 -5.50 -4.55 24.16
CA PRO A 354 -4.41 -5.12 23.38
C PRO A 354 -3.34 -4.09 22.98
N LEU A 355 -3.72 -2.80 22.89
CA LEU A 355 -2.82 -1.68 22.65
C LEU A 355 -1.68 -1.58 23.67
N ALA A 356 -1.94 -1.90 24.95
CA ALA A 356 -0.93 -1.82 25.99
C ALA A 356 0.29 -2.71 25.69
N SER A 357 0.09 -3.85 25.02
CA SER A 357 1.17 -4.76 24.62
C SER A 357 2.21 -4.10 23.70
N ARG A 358 1.84 -3.01 23.01
CA ARG A 358 2.73 -2.26 22.13
C ARG A 358 3.65 -1.30 22.90
N TYR A 359 3.23 -0.82 24.07
CA TYR A 359 3.96 0.21 24.81
C TYR A 359 4.64 -0.29 26.09
N ILE A 360 4.30 -1.48 26.60
CA ILE A 360 5.03 -2.06 27.73
C ILE A 360 6.48 -2.42 27.35
N ILE A 361 7.34 -2.55 28.37
CA ILE A 361 8.65 -3.18 28.24
C ILE A 361 8.43 -4.69 28.15
N ASP A 362 8.38 -5.19 26.91
CA ASP A 362 8.21 -6.59 26.57
C ASP A 362 9.51 -7.40 26.76
N SER A 363 9.41 -8.72 26.77
CA SER A 363 10.54 -9.63 26.90
C SER A 363 10.42 -10.82 25.96
N ILE A 364 11.50 -11.17 25.27
CA ILE A 364 11.61 -12.37 24.43
C ILE A 364 12.79 -13.24 24.86
N LYS A 365 12.66 -14.56 24.73
CA LYS A 365 13.76 -15.50 24.94
C LYS A 365 14.46 -15.77 23.60
N ARG A 366 15.77 -15.60 23.51
CA ARG A 366 16.61 -15.98 22.35
C ARG A 366 17.89 -16.67 22.85
N TYR A 367 18.15 -17.90 22.40
CA TYR A 367 19.40 -18.65 22.67
C TYR A 367 19.88 -18.64 24.13
N GLY A 368 18.96 -18.79 25.10
CA GLY A 368 19.30 -18.84 26.52
C GLY A 368 19.28 -17.48 27.25
N ASP A 369 19.25 -16.37 26.53
CA ASP A 369 19.16 -15.02 27.10
C ASP A 369 17.78 -14.38 26.90
N THR A 370 17.33 -13.63 27.91
CA THR A 370 16.09 -12.83 27.81
C THR A 370 16.44 -11.41 27.37
N ARG A 371 15.84 -10.97 26.27
CA ARG A 371 15.98 -9.61 25.72
C ARG A 371 14.72 -8.81 25.94
N TYR A 372 14.88 -7.51 26.14
CA TYR A 372 13.84 -6.58 26.56
C TYR A 372 13.80 -5.36 25.64
N GLY A 373 12.60 -4.84 25.42
CA GLY A 373 12.38 -3.64 24.61
C GLY A 373 10.91 -3.29 24.49
N VAL A 374 10.63 -2.18 23.81
CA VAL A 374 9.27 -1.69 23.57
C VAL A 374 8.90 -1.96 22.11
N ARG A 375 7.67 -2.42 21.87
CA ARG A 375 7.16 -2.75 20.53
C ARG A 375 6.60 -1.56 19.76
N ALA A 376 6.57 -0.38 20.38
CA ALA A 376 6.12 0.87 19.78
C ALA A 376 6.86 1.14 18.46
N GLU A 377 6.13 1.63 17.46
CA GLU A 377 6.72 2.08 16.21
C GLU A 377 7.77 3.17 16.45
N LYS A 378 9.00 2.96 15.98
CA LYS A 378 10.11 3.90 16.23
C LYS A 378 9.80 5.32 15.72
N GLY A 379 9.07 5.44 14.62
CA GLY A 379 8.64 6.72 14.05
C GLY A 379 7.51 7.41 14.83
N LYS A 380 6.91 6.75 15.82
CA LYS A 380 5.85 7.29 16.69
C LYS A 380 6.35 7.69 18.07
N ILE A 381 7.66 7.61 18.32
CA ILE A 381 8.29 7.96 19.60
C ILE A 381 8.82 9.39 19.51
N GLU A 382 8.26 10.29 20.30
CA GLU A 382 8.71 11.68 20.44
C GLU A 382 9.26 11.90 21.86
N ILE A 383 10.53 12.31 21.97
CA ILE A 383 11.18 12.60 23.26
C ILE A 383 11.41 14.12 23.32
N ARG A 384 10.69 14.81 24.21
CA ARG A 384 10.82 16.27 24.40
C ARG A 384 11.67 16.57 25.62
N ILE A 385 12.77 17.28 25.38
CA ILE A 385 13.65 17.85 26.41
C ILE A 385 13.39 19.35 26.36
N ARG A 386 12.65 19.91 27.32
CA ARG A 386 12.52 21.35 27.50
C ARG A 386 12.88 21.73 28.92
#